data_AF-A0A1L5KY62-F1
#
_entry.id   AF-A0A1L5KY62-F1
#
_cell.length_a   1.000
_cell.length_b   1.000
_cell.length_c   1.000
_cell.angle_alpha   90.00
_cell.angle_beta   90.00
_cell.angle_gamma   90.00
#
_symmetry.space_group_name_H-M   'P 1'
#
loop_
_entity.id
_entity.type
_entity.pdbx_description
1 polymer ?
#
loop_
_entity_poly.entity_id
_entity_poly.type
_entity_poly.pdbx_seq_one_letter_code
_entity_poly.pdbx_strand_id
1 'polypeptide(L)'
;MASDPLSSSTTTAVRAQVTALGANRTYTYVPTNNTSVGDPIVTAYWTPERMKSAIPADTPTSTTEVNRQIDELEQPALADEPVTDGSSPVTAILNAITPQAVTPVTNFSKTNGKVFFRNQTDGKDYVCSGASVNSRSKRLVVTAGHCVHGGPGKDWHTNWIFAPGYSNGATYGTYQAATLRTLNDWINYGESGRGFNSDVAFVTTYSGSTSGDTVVNAVGGHGFRWGGGTASRRSGTSISGRTSL
;
A
#
# COMPACT_ATOMS: atom_id res chain seq x y z
N MET A 1 -33.32 -19.33 -5.48
CA MET A 1 -32.40 -18.20 -5.73
C MET A 1 -31.01 -18.75 -5.55
N ALA A 2 -30.24 -18.85 -6.64
CA ALA A 2 -28.86 -19.30 -6.55
C ALA A 2 -28.06 -18.18 -5.87
N SER A 3 -27.51 -18.47 -4.70
CA SER A 3 -26.47 -17.66 -4.09
C SER A 3 -25.32 -17.54 -5.09
N ASP A 4 -25.03 -16.32 -5.54
CA ASP A 4 -23.82 -16.05 -6.31
C ASP A 4 -22.64 -16.62 -5.52
N PRO A 5 -21.81 -17.50 -6.12
CA PRO A 5 -20.59 -17.93 -5.46
C PRO A 5 -19.76 -16.69 -5.19
N LEU A 6 -19.23 -16.54 -3.97
CA LEU A 6 -18.20 -15.57 -3.64
C LEU A 6 -17.20 -15.52 -4.81
N SER A 7 -17.26 -14.47 -5.63
CA SER A 7 -16.41 -14.33 -6.80
C SER A 7 -14.98 -14.38 -6.29
N SER A 8 -14.28 -15.50 -6.50
CA SER A 8 -12.89 -15.61 -6.08
C SER A 8 -12.10 -14.64 -6.95
N SER A 9 -11.93 -13.42 -6.47
CA SER A 9 -11.17 -12.40 -7.18
C SER A 9 -9.73 -12.87 -7.24
N THR A 10 -9.33 -13.31 -8.42
CA THR A 10 -7.97 -13.79 -8.67
C THR A 10 -7.01 -12.61 -8.63
N THR A 11 -5.74 -12.87 -8.29
CA THR A 11 -4.71 -11.84 -8.24
C THR A 11 -3.64 -12.10 -9.29
N THR A 12 -3.02 -11.05 -9.79
CA THR A 12 -1.79 -11.13 -10.59
C THR A 12 -0.64 -10.57 -9.76
N ALA A 13 0.52 -11.20 -9.86
CA ALA A 13 1.74 -10.73 -9.23
C ALA A 13 2.90 -10.68 -10.22
N VAL A 14 3.70 -9.62 -10.14
CA VAL A 14 4.90 -9.43 -10.94
C VAL A 14 6.08 -9.06 -10.06
N ARG A 15 7.30 -9.39 -10.49
CA ARG A 15 8.49 -8.76 -9.90
C ARG A 15 8.46 -7.27 -10.22
N ALA A 16 8.81 -6.44 -9.24
CA ALA A 16 8.89 -5.00 -9.44
C ALA A 16 9.94 -4.68 -10.50
N GLN A 17 9.56 -3.82 -11.44
CA GLN A 17 10.42 -3.39 -12.55
C GLN A 17 11.14 -2.07 -12.22
N VAL A 18 12.27 -1.82 -12.87
CA VAL A 18 13.14 -0.66 -12.64
C VAL A 18 13.30 0.14 -13.94
N THR A 19 13.23 1.47 -13.88
CA THR A 19 13.46 2.35 -15.04
C THR A 19 14.96 2.50 -15.29
N ALA A 20 15.56 1.53 -15.97
CA ALA A 20 16.82 1.62 -16.71
C ALA A 20 17.07 0.25 -17.34
N LEU A 21 16.49 0.01 -18.51
CA LEU A 21 16.87 -1.13 -19.32
C LEU A 21 18.23 -0.83 -19.95
N GLY A 22 19.31 -1.13 -19.23
CA GLY A 22 20.41 -1.77 -19.94
C GLY A 22 19.81 -3.04 -20.55
N ALA A 23 19.60 -3.03 -21.86
CA ALA A 23 18.97 -4.12 -22.61
C ALA A 23 19.80 -5.40 -22.49
N ASN A 24 19.60 -6.16 -21.41
CA ASN A 24 20.00 -7.58 -21.20
C ASN A 24 19.89 -8.08 -19.75
N ARG A 25 19.27 -7.35 -18.80
CA ARG A 25 19.01 -7.95 -17.47
C ARG A 25 17.72 -8.77 -17.47
N THR A 26 17.88 -10.07 -17.68
CA THR A 26 16.87 -11.07 -17.30
C THR A 26 16.76 -11.06 -15.78
N TYR A 27 15.62 -10.67 -15.22
CA TYR A 27 15.31 -10.91 -13.81
C TYR A 27 15.02 -12.41 -13.62
N THR A 28 16.05 -13.24 -13.75
CA THR A 28 15.98 -14.67 -13.47
C THR A 28 15.62 -14.87 -12.01
N TYR A 29 14.68 -15.78 -11.78
CA TYR A 29 14.40 -16.32 -10.46
C TYR A 29 15.69 -16.84 -9.83
N VAL A 30 16.19 -16.18 -8.78
CA VAL A 30 17.23 -16.71 -7.90
C VAL A 30 16.50 -17.31 -6.69
N PRO A 31 16.63 -18.63 -6.43
CA PRO A 31 15.96 -19.28 -5.32
C PRO A 31 16.47 -18.75 -3.96
N THR A 32 15.52 -18.39 -3.11
CA THR A 32 15.42 -18.21 -1.63
C THR A 32 16.63 -17.97 -0.72
N ASN A 33 17.85 -17.86 -1.21
CA ASN A 33 19.02 -17.78 -0.34
C ASN A 33 19.68 -16.41 -0.53
N ASN A 34 19.19 -15.44 0.26
CA ASN A 34 19.88 -14.21 0.61
C ASN A 34 20.11 -13.15 -0.49
N THR A 35 19.04 -12.54 -1.00
CA THR A 35 19.11 -11.15 -1.53
C THR A 35 18.14 -10.27 -0.74
N SER A 36 18.54 -9.94 0.48
CA SER A 36 17.87 -8.98 1.35
C SER A 36 17.89 -7.55 0.78
N VAL A 37 18.67 -7.27 -0.26
CA VAL A 37 18.94 -5.93 -0.78
C VAL A 37 18.32 -5.75 -2.15
N GLY A 38 17.65 -4.61 -2.36
CA GLY A 38 17.06 -4.22 -3.63
C GLY A 38 18.07 -3.73 -4.66
N ASP A 39 17.59 -3.31 -5.82
CA ASP A 39 18.43 -2.71 -6.86
C ASP A 39 18.84 -1.29 -6.45
N PRO A 40 20.15 -0.97 -6.36
CA PRO A 40 20.62 0.36 -5.99
C PRO A 40 20.12 1.46 -6.94
N ILE A 41 19.78 1.14 -8.20
CA ILE A 41 19.23 2.09 -9.16
C ILE A 41 17.91 2.67 -8.67
N VAL A 42 17.03 1.85 -8.07
CA VAL A 42 15.74 2.34 -7.55
C VAL A 42 15.95 3.27 -6.36
N THR A 43 16.90 2.93 -5.49
CA THR A 43 17.22 3.78 -4.34
C THR A 43 17.84 5.10 -4.78
N ALA A 44 18.73 5.07 -5.79
CA ALA A 44 19.34 6.26 -6.37
C ALA A 44 18.34 7.10 -7.20
N TYR A 45 17.30 6.47 -7.78
CA TYR A 45 16.26 7.15 -8.52
C TYR A 45 15.48 8.12 -7.64
N TRP A 46 15.16 7.74 -6.40
CA TRP A 46 14.38 8.58 -5.48
C TRP A 46 15.24 9.52 -4.66
N THR A 47 15.56 10.67 -5.25
CA THR A 47 16.13 11.78 -4.50
C THR A 47 15.06 12.48 -3.65
N PRO A 48 15.45 13.20 -2.58
CA PRO A 48 14.52 14.03 -1.80
C PRO A 48 13.69 14.99 -2.66
N GLU A 49 14.29 15.56 -3.71
CA GLU A 49 13.63 16.47 -4.63
C GLU A 49 12.53 15.75 -5.43
N ARG A 50 12.82 14.56 -5.96
CA ARG A 50 11.81 13.75 -6.68
C ARG A 50 10.68 13.31 -5.76
N MET A 51 11.00 12.88 -4.54
CA MET A 51 9.96 12.53 -3.55
C MET A 51 9.10 13.74 -3.18
N LYS A 52 9.69 14.94 -3.07
CA LYS A 52 8.95 16.17 -2.78
C LYS A 52 8.09 16.64 -3.96
N SER A 53 8.55 16.43 -5.19
CA SER A 53 7.85 16.82 -6.42
C SER A 53 6.87 15.77 -6.96
N ALA A 54 6.78 14.60 -6.34
CA ALA A 54 5.89 13.53 -6.77
C ALA A 54 4.41 13.95 -6.71
N ILE A 55 3.65 13.56 -7.73
CA ILE A 55 2.25 13.95 -7.93
C ILE A 55 1.33 13.05 -7.09
N PRO A 56 0.46 13.59 -6.23
CA PRO A 56 -0.49 12.75 -5.49
C PRO A 56 -1.44 12.02 -6.43
N ALA A 57 -1.45 10.68 -6.39
CA ALA A 57 -2.27 9.85 -7.25
C ALA A 57 -3.77 10.00 -6.94
N ASP A 58 -4.10 10.18 -5.66
CA ASP A 58 -5.48 10.30 -5.14
C ASP A 58 -5.94 11.75 -5.00
N THR A 59 -5.72 12.60 -6.01
CA THR A 59 -6.30 13.96 -5.97
C THR A 59 -7.72 13.91 -6.51
N PRO A 60 -8.77 14.04 -5.66
CA PRO A 60 -10.13 14.06 -6.16
C PRO A 60 -10.32 15.25 -7.10
N THR A 61 -10.76 14.98 -8.32
CA THR A 61 -11.00 15.99 -9.36
C THR A 61 -12.33 16.72 -9.17
N SER A 62 -13.22 16.21 -8.31
CA SER A 62 -14.50 16.83 -7.99
C SER A 62 -15.06 16.33 -6.65
N THR A 63 -15.73 17.23 -5.92
CA THR A 63 -16.50 16.89 -4.71
C THR A 63 -17.69 15.99 -5.02
N THR A 64 -18.25 16.07 -6.24
CA THR A 64 -19.33 15.17 -6.69
C THR A 64 -18.84 13.72 -6.81
N GLU A 65 -17.61 13.53 -7.25
CA GLU A 65 -17.00 12.20 -7.38
C GLU A 65 -16.70 11.60 -6.01
N VAL A 66 -16.23 12.41 -5.06
CA VAL A 66 -16.06 12.00 -3.66
C VAL A 66 -17.41 11.58 -3.06
N ASN A 67 -18.46 12.37 -3.26
CA ASN A 67 -19.79 12.03 -2.72
C ASN A 67 -20.35 10.75 -3.35
N ARG A 68 -20.17 10.55 -4.67
CA ARG A 68 -20.57 9.31 -5.35
C ARG A 68 -19.82 8.08 -4.80
N GLN A 69 -18.51 8.21 -4.55
CA GLN A 69 -17.71 7.14 -3.94
C GLN A 69 -18.15 6.86 -2.50
N ILE A 70 -18.50 7.88 -1.72
CA ILE A 70 -19.07 7.71 -0.37
C ILE A 70 -20.40 6.95 -0.45
N ASP A 71 -21.31 7.35 -1.34
CA ASP A 71 -22.62 6.70 -1.50
C ASP A 71 -22.48 5.23 -1.96
N GLU A 72 -21.50 4.92 -2.80
CA GLU A 72 -21.19 3.54 -3.23
C GLU A 72 -20.56 2.70 -2.11
N LEU A 73 -19.73 3.29 -1.25
CA LEU A 73 -19.15 2.65 -0.07
C LEU A 73 -20.16 2.49 1.08
N GLU A 74 -21.24 3.27 1.10
CA GLU A 74 -22.33 3.16 2.07
C GLU A 74 -23.30 1.99 1.80
N GLN A 75 -23.09 1.22 0.72
CA GLN A 75 -23.80 -0.04 0.52
C GLN A 75 -23.48 -1.02 1.66
N PRO A 76 -24.45 -1.39 2.53
CA PRO A 76 -24.18 -2.33 3.60
C PRO A 76 -23.83 -3.69 2.99
N ALA A 77 -22.61 -4.17 3.28
CA ALA A 77 -22.25 -5.55 2.98
C ALA A 77 -23.18 -6.48 3.77
N LEU A 78 -24.15 -7.08 3.08
CA LEU A 78 -25.04 -8.11 3.62
C LEU A 78 -24.24 -9.40 3.81
N ALA A 79 -23.57 -9.54 4.95
CA ALA A 79 -22.91 -10.79 5.31
C ALA A 79 -22.55 -10.83 6.80
N ASP A 80 -23.29 -11.61 7.59
CA ASP A 80 -22.84 -12.16 8.89
C ASP A 80 -21.76 -13.25 8.65
N GLU A 81 -20.79 -12.95 7.79
CA GLU A 81 -19.73 -13.90 7.44
C GLU A 81 -18.66 -13.92 8.55
N PRO A 82 -18.13 -15.10 8.89
CA PRO A 82 -17.10 -15.21 9.91
C PRO A 82 -15.86 -14.40 9.52
N VAL A 83 -15.41 -13.57 10.45
CA VAL A 83 -14.12 -12.86 10.34
C VAL A 83 -13.00 -13.87 10.53
N THR A 84 -12.03 -13.85 9.63
CA THR A 84 -10.80 -14.64 9.70
C THR A 84 -9.63 -13.75 10.13
N ASP A 85 -8.97 -14.15 11.21
CA ASP A 85 -7.75 -13.50 11.67
C ASP A 85 -6.55 -13.97 10.85
N GLY A 86 -5.92 -13.03 10.15
CA GLY A 86 -4.74 -13.25 9.33
C GLY A 86 -3.42 -13.08 10.06
N SER A 87 -3.33 -11.99 10.83
CA SER A 87 -2.19 -11.71 11.68
C SER A 87 -2.56 -10.72 12.77
N SER A 88 -1.92 -10.84 13.94
CA SER A 88 -1.98 -9.83 14.99
C SER A 88 -0.99 -8.69 14.71
N PRO A 89 -1.28 -7.45 15.14
CA PRO A 89 -0.30 -6.36 15.05
C PRO A 89 0.97 -6.70 15.83
N VAL A 90 2.10 -6.14 15.41
CA VAL A 90 3.39 -6.29 16.06
C VAL A 90 4.12 -4.95 16.12
N THR A 91 4.80 -4.67 17.23
CA THR A 91 5.65 -3.49 17.37
C THR A 91 6.98 -3.67 16.61
N ALA A 92 7.67 -2.58 16.32
CA ALA A 92 9.04 -2.64 15.81
C ALA A 92 9.94 -3.42 16.78
N ILE A 93 10.87 -4.19 16.23
CA ILE A 93 11.94 -4.87 16.99
C ILE A 93 13.15 -3.92 17.11
N LEU A 94 13.37 -3.07 16.10
CA LEU A 94 14.43 -2.06 16.12
C LEU A 94 13.93 -0.78 16.81
N ASN A 95 14.43 -0.51 18.02
CA ASN A 95 14.19 0.74 18.74
C ASN A 95 15.05 1.93 18.22
N ALA A 96 15.89 1.73 17.20
CA ALA A 96 17.00 2.63 16.86
C ALA A 96 16.78 3.56 15.65
N ILE A 97 15.65 3.47 14.94
CA ILE A 97 15.39 4.37 13.80
C ILE A 97 14.45 5.46 14.30
N THR A 98 14.99 6.66 14.51
CA THR A 98 14.26 7.87 14.82
C THR A 98 14.46 8.87 13.68
N PRO A 99 13.45 9.12 12.83
CA PRO A 99 13.46 10.30 11.98
C PRO A 99 13.40 11.55 12.86
N GLN A 100 14.02 12.63 12.40
CA GLN A 100 14.08 13.88 13.15
C GLN A 100 12.66 14.41 13.48
N ALA A 101 12.38 14.42 14.79
CA ALA A 101 11.26 14.97 15.56
C ALA A 101 9.89 15.18 14.88
N VAL A 102 8.93 14.28 15.19
CA VAL A 102 7.48 14.56 15.15
C VAL A 102 6.81 13.87 16.34
N THR A 103 5.82 14.51 16.97
CA THR A 103 5.02 13.94 18.06
C THR A 103 4.19 12.75 17.56
N PRO A 104 4.34 11.53 18.12
CA PRO A 104 3.64 10.35 17.64
C PRO A 104 2.12 10.47 17.83
N VAL A 105 1.35 10.38 16.75
CA VAL A 105 -0.09 10.14 16.83
C VAL A 105 -0.29 8.63 16.88
N THR A 106 -0.23 8.05 18.09
CA THR A 106 -0.23 6.61 18.38
C THR A 106 1.00 5.83 17.89
N ASN A 107 1.28 4.70 18.56
CA ASN A 107 2.49 3.88 18.40
C ASN A 107 2.66 3.30 16.98
N PHE A 108 1.56 3.19 16.21
CA PHE A 108 1.51 2.66 14.85
C PHE A 108 1.59 3.75 13.76
N SER A 109 1.79 5.02 14.11
CA SER A 109 2.04 6.06 13.09
C SER A 109 3.24 5.73 12.20
N LYS A 110 4.23 4.99 12.71
CA LYS A 110 5.44 4.59 11.99
C LYS A 110 5.19 3.53 10.92
N THR A 111 4.14 2.72 11.05
CA THR A 111 3.82 1.64 10.10
C THR A 111 3.13 2.18 8.84
N ASN A 112 2.57 3.38 8.91
CA ASN A 112 2.00 4.08 7.76
C ASN A 112 3.06 4.97 7.10
N GLY A 113 2.97 5.15 5.79
CA GLY A 113 3.95 5.95 5.06
C GLY A 113 3.51 6.33 3.67
N LYS A 114 4.40 7.00 2.95
CA LYS A 114 4.21 7.32 1.54
C LYS A 114 4.75 6.20 0.66
N VAL A 115 4.06 5.98 -0.45
CA VAL A 115 4.51 5.11 -1.52
C VAL A 115 4.87 5.99 -2.70
N PHE A 116 6.06 5.79 -3.27
CA PHE A 116 6.51 6.51 -4.46
C PHE A 116 6.71 5.54 -5.60
N PHE A 117 6.26 5.92 -6.78
CA PHE A 117 6.41 5.09 -7.96
C PHE A 117 6.47 5.94 -9.23
N ARG A 118 7.03 5.35 -10.27
CA ARG A 118 7.11 5.93 -11.60
C ARG A 118 6.05 5.27 -12.48
N ASN A 119 5.07 6.04 -12.94
CA ASN A 119 4.08 5.56 -13.87
C ASN A 119 4.74 5.38 -15.25
N GLN A 120 4.67 4.17 -15.78
CA GLN A 120 5.32 3.80 -17.03
C GLN A 120 4.60 4.38 -18.25
N THR A 121 3.29 4.58 -18.16
CA THR A 121 2.45 5.06 -19.26
C THR A 121 2.71 6.53 -19.58
N ASP A 122 2.86 7.39 -18.57
CA ASP A 122 2.89 8.85 -18.77
C ASP A 122 4.24 9.52 -18.50
N GLY A 123 5.22 8.78 -17.98
CA GLY A 123 6.53 9.38 -17.76
C GLY A 123 6.74 10.02 -16.38
N LYS A 124 5.78 9.96 -15.44
CA LYS A 124 5.80 10.82 -14.25
C LYS A 124 5.92 10.08 -12.92
N ASP A 125 6.45 10.79 -11.93
CA ASP A 125 6.62 10.34 -10.56
C ASP A 125 5.35 10.65 -9.75
N TYR A 126 4.81 9.64 -9.09
CA TYR A 126 3.58 9.73 -8.31
C TYR A 126 3.80 9.32 -6.85
N VAL A 127 2.89 9.78 -6.00
CA VAL A 127 2.87 9.47 -4.59
C VAL A 127 1.48 9.01 -4.14
N CYS A 128 1.48 7.89 -3.41
CA CYS A 128 0.34 7.28 -2.74
C CYS A 128 0.62 7.17 -1.24
N SER A 129 -0.27 6.50 -0.52
CA SER A 129 -0.03 6.01 0.84
C SER A 129 0.04 4.49 0.89
N GLY A 130 0.68 3.97 1.94
CA GLY A 130 0.71 2.54 2.22
C GLY A 130 0.98 2.26 3.69
N ALA A 131 0.80 1.01 4.09
CA ALA A 131 1.02 0.60 5.47
C ALA A 131 1.71 -0.76 5.57
N SER A 132 2.65 -0.92 6.50
CA SER A 132 3.26 -2.21 6.79
C SER A 132 2.28 -3.11 7.54
N VAL A 133 2.19 -4.36 7.10
CA VAL A 133 1.28 -5.37 7.65
C VAL A 133 2.10 -6.55 8.14
N ASN A 134 1.80 -7.00 9.35
CA ASN A 134 2.48 -8.15 9.94
C ASN A 134 2.19 -9.40 9.11
N SER A 135 3.24 -10.13 8.76
CA SER A 135 3.18 -11.38 8.02
C SER A 135 4.34 -12.26 8.45
N ARG A 136 4.32 -13.55 8.05
CA ARG A 136 5.43 -14.48 8.33
C ARG A 136 6.77 -13.96 7.81
N SER A 137 6.79 -13.26 6.67
CA SER A 137 8.02 -12.74 6.07
C SER A 137 8.44 -11.37 6.59
N LYS A 138 7.57 -10.67 7.35
CA LYS A 138 7.82 -9.32 7.88
C LYS A 138 8.08 -8.25 6.80
N ARG A 139 7.75 -8.54 5.54
CA ARG A 139 8.07 -7.72 4.35
C ARG A 139 6.86 -7.10 3.66
N LEU A 140 5.67 -7.23 4.24
CA LEU A 140 4.41 -6.93 3.55
C LEU A 140 3.99 -5.47 3.76
N VAL A 141 3.61 -4.83 2.65
CA VAL A 141 2.98 -3.51 2.61
C VAL A 141 1.63 -3.65 1.89
N VAL A 142 0.59 -3.03 2.44
CA VAL A 142 -0.72 -2.88 1.79
C VAL A 142 -0.86 -1.46 1.23
N THR A 143 -1.47 -1.35 0.06
CA THR A 143 -1.76 -0.09 -0.65
C THR A 143 -2.92 -0.31 -1.63
N ALA A 144 -3.26 0.68 -2.44
CA ALA A 144 -4.30 0.54 -3.46
C ALA A 144 -3.77 -0.15 -4.73
N GLY A 145 -4.67 -0.76 -5.50
CA GLY A 145 -4.40 -1.37 -6.79
C GLY A 145 -3.83 -0.37 -7.81
N HIS A 146 -4.39 0.84 -7.85
CA HIS A 146 -3.96 1.92 -8.73
C HIS A 146 -2.54 2.41 -8.39
N CYS A 147 -2.11 2.26 -7.13
CA CYS A 147 -0.75 2.61 -6.67
C CYS A 147 0.31 1.60 -7.12
N VAL A 148 -0.07 0.47 -7.71
CA VAL A 148 0.88 -0.53 -8.26
C VAL A 148 0.67 -0.79 -9.76
N HIS A 149 -0.52 -0.55 -10.29
CA HIS A 149 -0.88 -0.83 -11.68
C HIS A 149 -1.82 0.24 -12.25
N GLY A 150 -1.58 0.72 -13.47
CA GLY A 150 -2.34 1.82 -14.06
C GLY A 150 -3.83 1.52 -14.38
N GLY A 151 -4.23 0.25 -14.34
CA GLY A 151 -5.57 -0.22 -14.70
C GLY A 151 -5.64 -0.80 -16.12
N PRO A 152 -6.83 -0.87 -16.75
CA PRO A 152 -7.04 -1.54 -18.03
C PRO A 152 -6.14 -1.00 -19.15
N GLY A 153 -5.44 -1.91 -19.82
CA GLY A 153 -4.54 -1.58 -20.93
C GLY A 153 -3.29 -0.79 -20.55
N LYS A 154 -3.00 -0.63 -19.25
CA LYS A 154 -1.81 0.06 -18.73
C LYS A 154 -0.88 -0.94 -18.03
N ASP A 155 0.30 -0.45 -17.66
CA ASP A 155 1.36 -1.27 -17.10
C ASP A 155 1.44 -1.21 -15.57
N TRP A 156 2.27 -2.12 -15.03
CA TRP A 156 2.78 -2.04 -13.67
C TRP A 156 3.72 -0.85 -13.51
N HIS A 157 3.62 -0.17 -12.36
CA HIS A 157 4.50 0.95 -12.06
C HIS A 157 5.93 0.48 -11.77
N THR A 158 6.89 1.35 -12.06
CA THR A 158 8.33 1.07 -11.91
C THR A 158 8.94 1.90 -10.79
N ASN A 159 10.17 1.55 -10.38
CA ASN A 159 10.89 2.20 -9.28
C ASN A 159 10.06 2.31 -8.00
N TRP A 160 9.25 1.32 -7.68
CA TRP A 160 8.33 1.43 -6.55
C TRP A 160 9.08 1.35 -5.21
N ILE A 161 8.86 2.32 -4.32
CA ILE A 161 9.38 2.33 -2.95
C ILE A 161 8.29 2.69 -1.93
N PHE A 162 8.44 2.15 -0.71
CA PHE A 162 7.69 2.55 0.47
C PHE A 162 8.59 3.29 1.47
N ALA A 163 8.10 4.43 1.97
CA ALA A 163 8.77 5.31 2.92
C ALA A 163 7.90 5.47 4.20
N PRO A 164 8.05 4.56 5.19
CA PRO A 164 7.30 4.61 6.43
C PRO A 164 7.61 5.89 7.24
N GLY A 165 6.57 6.45 7.84
CA GLY A 165 6.65 7.69 8.63
C GLY A 165 7.15 8.90 7.85
N TYR A 166 7.02 8.89 6.51
CA TYR A 166 7.50 9.98 5.68
C TYR A 166 6.89 11.32 6.08
N SER A 167 7.74 12.28 6.43
CA SER A 167 7.37 13.66 6.72
C SER A 167 8.46 14.60 6.23
N ASN A 168 8.15 15.44 5.24
CA ASN A 168 9.07 16.45 4.69
C ASN A 168 10.48 15.92 4.35
N GLY A 169 10.57 14.70 3.81
CA GLY A 169 11.83 14.06 3.43
C GLY A 169 12.46 13.16 4.51
N ALA A 170 12.02 13.25 5.76
CA ALA A 170 12.41 12.31 6.81
C ALA A 170 11.57 11.02 6.74
N THR A 171 12.19 9.85 6.84
CA THR A 171 11.52 8.53 6.77
C THR A 171 12.30 7.50 7.60
N TYR A 172 11.64 6.42 8.03
CA TYR A 172 12.28 5.28 8.72
C TYR A 172 12.97 4.32 7.72
N GLY A 173 13.76 4.89 6.81
CA GLY A 173 14.34 4.23 5.64
C GLY A 173 13.37 4.13 4.45
N THR A 174 13.87 3.58 3.35
CA THR A 174 13.08 3.29 2.14
C THR A 174 13.12 1.80 1.82
N TYR A 175 11.99 1.25 1.40
CA TYR A 175 11.80 -0.18 1.15
C TYR A 175 11.34 -0.39 -0.29
N GLN A 176 12.23 -0.87 -1.13
CA GLN A 176 11.94 -1.16 -2.53
C GLN A 176 11.00 -2.36 -2.67
N ALA A 177 10.05 -2.30 -3.60
CA ALA A 177 9.24 -3.47 -3.97
C ALA A 177 10.11 -4.59 -4.55
N ALA A 178 9.86 -5.82 -4.09
CA ALA A 178 10.35 -7.05 -4.69
C ALA A 178 9.29 -7.67 -5.61
N THR A 179 8.06 -7.77 -5.10
CA THR A 179 6.90 -8.27 -5.85
C THR A 179 5.72 -7.36 -5.63
N LEU A 180 5.08 -6.93 -6.72
CA LEU A 180 3.82 -6.20 -6.72
C LEU A 180 2.69 -7.19 -6.99
N ARG A 181 1.58 -7.08 -6.28
CA ARG A 181 0.36 -7.89 -6.50
C ARG A 181 -0.87 -7.03 -6.36
N THR A 182 -1.82 -7.16 -7.29
CA THR A 182 -3.16 -6.54 -7.22
C THR A 182 -4.22 -7.51 -7.74
N LEU A 183 -5.49 -7.20 -7.53
CA LEU A 183 -6.62 -7.98 -8.00
C LEU A 183 -6.78 -7.86 -9.52
N ASN A 184 -7.14 -8.96 -10.18
CA ASN A 184 -7.38 -8.99 -11.62
C ASN A 184 -8.55 -8.09 -12.02
N ASP A 185 -9.52 -7.92 -11.13
CA ASP A 185 -10.63 -7.03 -11.36
C ASP A 185 -10.18 -5.55 -11.42
N TRP A 186 -9.18 -5.13 -10.64
CA TRP A 186 -8.57 -3.81 -10.84
C TRP A 186 -7.89 -3.70 -12.21
N ILE A 187 -7.09 -4.70 -12.58
CA ILE A 187 -6.38 -4.72 -13.87
C ILE A 187 -7.35 -4.66 -15.06
N ASN A 188 -8.48 -5.35 -14.97
CA ASN A 188 -9.42 -5.50 -16.08
C ASN A 188 -10.49 -4.41 -16.13
N TYR A 189 -10.87 -3.81 -14.98
CA TYR A 189 -12.00 -2.88 -14.90
C TYR A 189 -11.64 -1.48 -14.38
N GLY A 190 -10.49 -1.29 -13.73
CA GLY A 190 -9.98 0.03 -13.33
C GLY A 190 -10.97 0.91 -12.56
N GLU A 191 -11.05 2.19 -12.94
CA GLU A 191 -11.95 3.20 -12.36
C GLU A 191 -13.42 3.00 -12.78
N SER A 192 -13.95 1.80 -12.54
CA SER A 192 -15.37 1.46 -12.64
C SER A 192 -15.83 0.84 -11.33
N GLY A 193 -17.13 0.77 -11.07
CA GLY A 193 -17.64 0.24 -9.79
C GLY A 193 -17.05 -1.12 -9.41
N ARG A 194 -16.88 -2.04 -10.37
CA ARG A 194 -16.23 -3.34 -10.14
C ARG A 194 -14.74 -3.23 -9.79
N GLY A 195 -14.00 -2.36 -10.51
CA GLY A 195 -12.57 -2.20 -10.28
C GLY A 195 -12.27 -1.39 -9.01
N PHE A 196 -13.07 -0.37 -8.66
CA PHE A 196 -12.97 0.35 -7.39
C PHE A 196 -13.18 -0.59 -6.18
N ASN A 197 -14.13 -1.53 -6.27
CA ASN A 197 -14.31 -2.57 -5.25
C ASN A 197 -13.11 -3.52 -5.10
N SER A 198 -12.20 -3.49 -6.07
CA SER A 198 -11.00 -4.34 -6.13
C SER A 198 -9.70 -3.54 -6.10
N ASP A 199 -9.75 -2.26 -5.73
CA ASP A 199 -8.60 -1.36 -5.73
C ASP A 199 -7.69 -1.58 -4.49
N VAL A 200 -7.19 -2.81 -4.35
CA VAL A 200 -6.33 -3.23 -3.24
C VAL A 200 -5.12 -3.98 -3.79
N ALA A 201 -3.95 -3.66 -3.27
CA ALA A 201 -2.68 -4.28 -3.60
C ALA A 201 -1.86 -4.67 -2.38
N PHE A 202 -1.05 -5.70 -2.58
CA PHE A 202 -0.07 -6.19 -1.62
C PHE A 202 1.31 -6.20 -2.25
N VAL A 203 2.28 -5.62 -1.55
CA VAL A 203 3.66 -5.51 -2.03
C VAL A 203 4.58 -6.18 -1.02
N THR A 204 5.41 -7.12 -1.49
CA THR A 204 6.53 -7.60 -0.70
C THR A 204 7.74 -6.74 -0.99
N THR A 205 8.50 -6.39 0.05
CA THR A 205 9.64 -5.46 -0.05
C THR A 205 10.98 -6.15 0.15
N TYR A 206 12.03 -5.56 -0.41
CA TYR A 206 13.41 -5.76 0.03
C TYR A 206 13.64 -5.10 1.40
N SER A 207 14.80 -5.35 2.01
CA SER A 207 15.14 -4.78 3.32
C SER A 207 15.41 -3.29 3.19
N GLY A 208 15.18 -2.54 4.27
CA GLY A 208 15.27 -1.10 4.27
C GLY A 208 16.67 -0.60 4.00
N SER A 209 16.77 0.47 3.22
CA SER A 209 18.05 1.13 2.86
C SER A 209 18.86 1.59 4.08
N THR A 210 18.19 1.94 5.18
CA THR A 210 18.82 2.39 6.43
C THR A 210 18.93 1.28 7.48
N SER A 211 17.90 0.44 7.60
CA SER A 211 17.83 -0.59 8.64
C SER A 211 18.61 -1.86 8.30
N GLY A 212 18.75 -2.18 7.00
CA GLY A 212 19.15 -3.50 6.56
C GLY A 212 18.16 -4.62 6.90
N ASP A 213 17.00 -4.28 7.48
CA ASP A 213 16.01 -5.22 8.01
C ASP A 213 14.68 -5.09 7.24
N THR A 214 13.81 -6.07 7.44
CA THR A 214 12.45 -6.09 6.92
C THR A 214 11.61 -4.94 7.48
N VAL A 215 10.68 -4.44 6.67
CA VAL A 215 9.85 -3.28 7.03
C VAL A 215 9.14 -3.47 8.36
N VAL A 216 8.58 -4.65 8.63
CA VAL A 216 7.83 -4.89 9.87
C VAL A 216 8.75 -4.95 11.10
N ASN A 217 9.97 -5.48 10.97
CA ASN A 217 10.92 -5.46 12.09
C ASN A 217 11.40 -4.03 12.39
N ALA A 218 11.56 -3.20 11.35
CA ALA A 218 12.05 -1.84 11.48
C ALA A 218 11.01 -0.87 12.04
N VAL A 219 9.75 -0.96 11.61
CA VAL A 219 8.70 0.02 11.97
C VAL A 219 7.47 -0.57 12.67
N GLY A 220 7.41 -1.89 12.80
CA GLY A 220 6.21 -2.61 13.24
C GLY A 220 5.30 -2.95 12.06
N GLY A 221 4.17 -3.59 12.35
CA GLY A 221 3.17 -3.92 11.34
C GLY A 221 1.78 -4.03 11.93
N HIS A 222 0.79 -3.56 11.18
CA HIS A 222 -0.62 -3.75 11.51
C HIS A 222 -1.00 -5.22 11.49
N GLY A 223 -2.03 -5.59 12.24
CA GLY A 223 -2.69 -6.87 12.07
C GLY A 223 -3.53 -6.88 10.79
N PHE A 224 -3.86 -8.07 10.30
CA PHE A 224 -4.71 -8.24 9.14
C PHE A 224 -5.85 -9.19 9.46
N ARG A 225 -7.07 -8.80 9.08
CA ARG A 225 -8.30 -9.56 9.25
C ARG A 225 -9.09 -9.43 7.96
N TRP A 226 -9.73 -10.50 7.53
CA TRP A 226 -10.56 -10.52 6.32
C TRP A 226 -11.78 -11.40 6.54
N GLY A 227 -12.81 -11.20 5.73
CA GLY A 227 -14.14 -11.74 6.03
C GLY A 227 -14.85 -10.88 7.08
N GLY A 228 -16.18 -10.82 6.99
CA GLY A 228 -17.05 -9.98 7.80
C GLY A 228 -17.71 -8.86 7.00
N GLY A 229 -19.05 -8.84 6.96
CA GLY A 229 -19.83 -7.66 6.61
C GLY A 229 -19.81 -6.66 7.77
N THR A 230 -19.75 -5.38 7.46
CA THR A 230 -19.81 -4.32 8.47
C THR A 230 -21.24 -4.18 8.99
N ALA A 231 -21.65 -5.05 9.91
CA ALA A 231 -22.76 -4.72 10.80
C ALA A 231 -22.31 -3.54 11.67
N SER A 232 -22.63 -2.32 11.23
CA SER A 232 -22.61 -1.14 12.08
C SER A 232 -23.61 -1.37 13.22
N ARG A 233 -23.17 -2.00 14.31
CA ARG A 233 -23.84 -1.83 15.59
C ARG A 233 -23.59 -0.40 16.01
N ARG A 234 -24.48 0.50 15.59
CA ARG A 234 -24.75 1.75 16.32
C ARG A 234 -25.17 1.37 17.74
N SER A 235 -24.21 1.14 18.63
CA SER A 235 -24.43 1.47 20.04
C SER A 235 -24.36 2.98 20.11
N GLY A 236 -25.54 3.61 20.10
CA GLY A 236 -25.67 5.03 20.31
C GLY A 236 -24.96 5.43 21.60
N THR A 237 -23.92 6.24 21.48
CA THR A 237 -23.56 7.20 22.50
C THR A 237 -23.25 8.50 21.77
N SER A 238 -24.27 9.36 21.72
CA SER A 238 -24.14 10.74 21.29
C SER A 238 -23.12 11.44 22.18
N ILE A 239 -22.03 11.95 21.59
CA ILE A 239 -21.23 13.01 22.20
C ILE A 239 -21.66 14.30 21.50
N SER A 240 -22.69 14.93 22.07
CA SER A 240 -23.06 16.31 21.77
C SER A 240 -22.03 17.23 22.45
N GLY A 241 -21.10 17.74 21.66
CA GLY A 241 -20.20 18.83 22.07
C GLY A 241 -20.86 20.17 21.79
N ARG A 242 -21.39 20.83 22.84
CA ARG A 242 -21.84 22.23 22.78
C ARG A 242 -20.70 23.14 22.35
N THR A 243 -20.94 23.92 21.31
CA THR A 243 -20.23 25.16 21.02
C THR A 243 -20.63 26.21 22.06
N SER A 244 -19.65 26.80 22.74
CA SER A 244 -19.81 28.11 23.36
C SER A 244 -18.77 29.04 22.73
N LEU A 245 -19.26 30.23 22.39
CA LEU A 245 -18.54 31.39 21.85
C LEU A 245 -17.34 31.81 22.73
#